data_AF-A0A1J5F2L8-F1
#
_entry.id   AF-A0A1J5F2L8-F1
#
_cell.length_a   1.000
_cell.length_b   1.000
_cell.length_c   1.000
_cell.angle_alpha   90.00
_cell.angle_beta   90.00
_cell.angle_gamma   90.00
#
_symmetry.space_group_name_H-M   'P 1'
#
loop_
_entity.id
_entity.type
_entity.pdbx_description
1 polymer ?
#
loop_
_entity_poly.entity_id
_entity_poly.type
_entity_poly.pdbx_seq_one_letter_code
_entity_poly.pdbx_strand_id
1 'polypeptide(L)'
;MYNFSNSKKGETLVSLVVGVVILAIAMGGVTLILLQNRTIEDDYDKSNTISLLQSSAENIVRKTDTSILSEKDIFFLYKDPASQTFQVFTGSSGEQYKYIDKNGELITNTGSYAGTIYTRVFSVERGDSSFGKPRQVIKGAIKELIKK
;
A
#
# COMPACT_ATOMS: atom_id res chain seq x y z
N MET A 1 22.10 -54.99 22.49
CA MET A 1 21.89 -53.59 22.92
C MET A 1 23.26 -52.91 23.01
N TYR A 2 23.69 -52.21 21.96
CA TYR A 2 24.95 -51.47 22.00
C TYR A 2 24.71 -50.14 22.69
N ASN A 3 25.16 -50.01 23.95
CA ASN A 3 25.21 -48.74 24.68
C ASN A 3 26.29 -47.84 24.05
N PHE A 4 25.98 -47.23 22.91
CA PHE A 4 26.82 -46.20 22.28
C PHE A 4 27.05 -44.99 23.19
N SER A 5 26.24 -44.83 24.23
CA SER A 5 26.34 -43.75 25.22
C SER A 5 27.61 -43.77 26.08
N ASN A 6 28.32 -44.90 26.21
CA ASN A 6 29.50 -45.00 27.11
C ASN A 6 30.84 -45.08 26.35
N SER A 7 30.85 -44.80 25.05
CA SER A 7 32.06 -44.76 24.22
C SER A 7 32.47 -43.30 24.00
N LYS A 8 33.76 -42.96 24.22
CA LYS A 8 34.30 -41.61 23.93
C LYS A 8 33.96 -41.14 22.51
N LYS A 9 33.86 -42.05 21.54
CA LYS A 9 33.46 -41.74 20.15
C LYS A 9 31.96 -41.45 20.04
N GLY A 10 31.12 -42.12 20.82
CA GLY A 10 29.67 -41.88 20.90
C GLY A 10 29.34 -40.57 21.59
N GLU A 11 30.03 -40.24 22.69
CA GLU A 11 29.90 -38.93 23.38
C GLU A 11 30.28 -37.77 22.45
N THR A 12 31.36 -37.93 21.68
CA THR A 12 31.81 -36.92 20.69
C THR A 12 30.76 -36.73 19.58
N LEU A 13 30.15 -37.82 19.10
CA LEU A 13 29.14 -37.76 18.04
C LEU A 13 27.84 -37.13 18.52
N VAL A 14 27.39 -37.48 19.74
CA VAL A 14 26.22 -36.85 20.38
C VAL A 14 26.47 -35.35 20.61
N SER A 15 27.64 -34.97 21.12
CA SER A 15 28.02 -33.57 21.31
C SER A 15 28.00 -32.78 19.99
N LEU A 16 28.49 -33.38 18.91
CA LEU A 16 28.51 -32.76 17.58
C LEU A 16 27.09 -32.60 17.02
N VAL A 17 26.23 -33.62 17.15
CA VAL A 17 24.81 -33.54 16.73
C VAL A 17 24.07 -32.45 17.52
N VAL A 18 24.24 -32.41 18.84
CA VAL A 18 23.64 -31.38 19.69
C VAL A 18 24.12 -29.98 19.29
N GLY A 19 25.42 -29.81 19.03
CA GLY A 19 25.99 -28.55 18.56
C GLY A 19 25.39 -28.08 17.23
N VAL A 20 25.25 -29.00 16.26
CA VAL A 20 24.63 -28.70 14.95
C VAL A 20 23.15 -28.32 15.11
N VAL A 21 22.41 -29.01 15.97
CA VAL A 21 21.00 -28.70 16.24
C VAL A 21 20.85 -27.31 16.87
N ILE A 22 21.68 -26.96 17.85
CA ILE A 22 21.68 -25.63 18.47
C ILE A 22 21.98 -24.56 17.42
N LEU A 23 22.98 -24.79 16.57
CA LEU A 23 23.34 -23.85 15.51
C LEU A 23 22.19 -23.65 14.51
N ALA A 24 21.52 -24.73 14.10
CA ALA A 24 20.38 -24.68 13.19
C ALA A 24 19.20 -23.91 13.78
N ILE A 25 18.90 -24.10 15.07
CA ILE A 25 17.86 -23.33 15.78
C ILE A 25 18.22 -21.85 15.83
N ALA A 26 19.47 -21.50 16.15
CA ALA A 26 19.92 -20.12 16.18
C ALA A 26 19.81 -19.44 14.80
N MET A 27 20.25 -20.12 13.74
CA MET A 27 20.14 -19.62 12.37
C MET A 27 18.68 -19.47 11.93
N GLY A 28 17.81 -20.43 12.28
CA GLY A 28 16.38 -20.36 12.01
C GLY A 28 15.72 -19.17 12.70
N GLY A 29 16.05 -18.93 13.97
CA GLY A 29 15.58 -17.77 14.74
C GLY A 29 15.99 -16.44 14.11
N VAL A 30 17.27 -16.29 13.76
CA VAL A 30 17.77 -15.07 13.09
C VAL A 30 17.05 -14.84 11.76
N THR A 31 16.88 -15.89 10.95
CA THR A 31 16.20 -15.79 9.66
C THR A 31 14.74 -15.36 9.82
N LEU A 32 14.04 -15.89 10.81
CA LEU A 32 12.65 -15.51 11.11
C LEU A 32 12.53 -14.04 11.52
N ILE A 33 13.44 -13.56 12.38
CA ILE A 33 13.47 -12.15 12.80
C ILE A 33 13.71 -11.23 11.60
N LEU A 34 14.66 -11.58 10.72
CA LEU A 34 14.95 -10.80 9.51
C LEU A 34 13.76 -10.76 8.56
N LEU A 35 13.04 -11.87 8.39
CA LEU A 35 11.83 -11.92 7.57
C LEU A 35 10.71 -11.07 8.16
N GLN A 36 10.48 -11.14 9.48
CA GLN A 36 9.49 -10.31 10.16
C GLN A 36 9.79 -8.82 10.03
N ASN A 37 11.05 -8.41 10.22
CA ASN A 37 11.45 -7.02 10.07
C ASN A 37 11.21 -6.49 8.66
N ARG A 38 11.53 -7.28 7.63
CA ARG A 38 11.25 -6.91 6.23
C ARG A 38 9.75 -6.74 5.97
N THR A 39 8.92 -7.64 6.48
CA THR A 39 7.47 -7.53 6.34
C THR A 39 6.92 -6.28 7.03
N ILE A 40 7.43 -5.97 8.23
CA ILE A 40 7.02 -4.76 8.97
C ILE A 40 7.42 -3.49 8.21
N GLU A 41 8.64 -3.45 7.64
CA GLU A 41 9.12 -2.34 6.84
C GLU A 41 8.27 -2.13 5.58
N ASP A 42 7.99 -3.21 4.83
CA ASP A 42 7.13 -3.18 3.65
C ASP A 42 5.70 -2.69 3.97
N ASP A 43 5.11 -3.18 5.07
CA ASP A 43 3.77 -2.78 5.51
C ASP A 43 3.74 -1.32 5.98
N TYR A 44 4.79 -0.86 6.66
CA TYR A 44 4.95 0.53 7.09
C TYR A 44 5.03 1.47 5.88
N ASP A 45 5.89 1.17 4.92
CA ASP A 45 6.08 1.97 3.71
C ASP A 45 4.80 2.03 2.87
N LYS A 46 4.09 0.90 2.76
CA LYS A 46 2.80 0.83 2.09
C LYS A 46 1.75 1.71 2.77
N SER A 47 1.59 1.56 4.08
CA SER A 47 0.61 2.33 4.86
C SER A 47 0.89 3.83 4.79
N ASN A 48 2.17 4.21 4.91
CA ASN A 48 2.59 5.60 4.83
C ASN A 48 2.33 6.19 3.44
N THR A 49 2.67 5.46 2.38
CA THR A 49 2.42 5.87 0.99
C THR A 49 0.92 6.08 0.74
N ILE A 50 0.07 5.13 1.14
CA ILE A 50 -1.39 5.26 0.99
C ILE A 50 -1.91 6.48 1.75
N SER A 51 -1.46 6.68 2.99
CA SER A 51 -1.86 7.82 3.82
C SER A 51 -1.47 9.17 3.22
N LEU A 52 -0.24 9.28 2.69
CA LEU A 52 0.25 10.48 2.00
C LEU A 52 -0.55 10.76 0.72
N LEU A 53 -0.77 9.75 -0.11
CA LEU A 53 -1.58 9.87 -1.31
C LEU A 53 -3.01 10.30 -0.96
N GLN A 54 -3.60 9.74 0.08
CA GLN A 54 -4.96 10.06 0.51
C GLN A 54 -5.06 11.50 1.03
N SER A 55 -4.12 11.91 1.89
CA SER A 55 -4.06 13.28 2.42
C SER A 55 -3.85 14.31 1.31
N SER A 56 -2.96 14.03 0.35
CA SER A 56 -2.72 14.88 -0.82
C SER A 56 -3.98 15.00 -1.68
N ALA A 57 -4.61 13.87 -1.97
CA ALA A 57 -5.86 13.79 -2.71
C ALA A 57 -6.99 14.60 -2.05
N GLU A 58 -7.23 14.43 -0.75
CA GLU A 58 -8.23 15.19 -0.01
C GLU A 58 -7.95 16.70 -0.04
N ASN A 59 -6.67 17.10 0.08
CA ASN A 59 -6.26 18.49 0.00
C ASN A 59 -6.49 19.11 -1.39
N ILE A 60 -6.21 18.36 -2.46
CA ILE A 60 -6.47 18.80 -3.83
C ILE A 60 -7.96 19.03 -4.01
N VAL A 61 -8.76 18.02 -3.67
CA VAL A 61 -10.20 18.04 -3.87
C VAL A 61 -10.87 19.17 -3.09
N ARG A 62 -10.46 19.44 -1.83
CA ARG A 62 -10.97 20.58 -1.05
C ARG A 62 -10.76 21.94 -1.73
N LYS A 63 -9.78 22.03 -2.64
CA LYS A 63 -9.47 23.24 -3.42
C LYS A 63 -10.06 23.21 -4.82
N THR A 64 -10.63 22.09 -5.24
CA THR A 64 -11.25 21.93 -6.55
C THR A 64 -12.72 22.33 -6.47
N ASP A 65 -13.19 23.06 -7.47
CA ASP A 65 -14.62 23.32 -7.61
C ASP A 65 -15.34 22.02 -7.98
N THR A 66 -16.12 21.50 -7.04
CA THR A 66 -16.88 20.25 -7.14
C THR A 66 -18.39 20.53 -7.15
N SER A 67 -18.79 21.80 -7.30
CA SER A 67 -20.19 22.23 -7.32
C SER A 67 -21.01 21.61 -8.46
N ILE A 68 -20.35 21.19 -9.53
CA ILE A 68 -20.95 20.52 -10.69
C ILE A 68 -21.24 19.04 -10.45
N LEU A 69 -20.73 18.45 -9.37
CA LEU A 69 -20.90 17.03 -9.06
C LEU A 69 -22.15 16.79 -8.23
N SER A 70 -22.91 15.75 -8.58
CA SER A 70 -24.07 15.32 -7.80
C SER A 70 -23.64 14.48 -6.60
N GLU A 71 -24.53 14.37 -5.61
CA GLU A 71 -24.31 13.48 -4.48
C GLU A 71 -24.12 12.03 -4.97
N LYS A 72 -23.11 11.35 -4.41
CA LYS A 72 -22.68 9.98 -4.76
C LYS A 72 -22.07 9.83 -6.15
N ASP A 73 -21.86 10.92 -6.88
CA ASP A 73 -21.13 10.84 -8.15
C ASP A 73 -19.70 10.39 -7.90
N ILE A 74 -19.29 9.39 -8.68
CA ILE A 74 -17.91 8.93 -8.75
C ILE A 74 -17.14 9.86 -9.68
N PHE A 75 -16.00 10.32 -9.22
CA PHE A 75 -15.10 11.13 -10.01
C PHE A 75 -13.64 10.73 -9.83
N PHE A 76 -12.83 11.20 -10.78
CA PHE A 76 -11.42 10.91 -10.90
C PHE A 76 -10.66 12.22 -11.05
N LEU A 77 -9.46 12.27 -10.47
CA LEU A 77 -8.56 13.40 -10.62
C LEU A 77 -7.51 13.07 -11.67
N TYR A 78 -7.24 14.04 -12.53
CA TYR A 78 -6.13 14.01 -13.47
C TYR A 78 -5.29 15.27 -13.27
N LYS A 79 -3.97 15.09 -13.21
CA LYS A 79 -3.02 16.19 -13.18
C LYS A 79 -2.57 16.45 -14.61
N ASP A 80 -2.92 17.61 -15.14
CA ASP A 80 -2.46 18.02 -16.45
C ASP A 80 -0.94 18.30 -16.40
N PRO A 81 -0.11 17.58 -17.16
CA PRO A 81 1.34 17.74 -17.11
C PRO A 81 1.80 19.11 -17.62
N ALA A 82 1.03 19.77 -18.50
CA ALA A 82 1.40 21.05 -19.08
C ALA A 82 1.12 22.20 -18.11
N SER A 83 -0.09 22.26 -17.55
CA SER A 83 -0.52 23.34 -16.65
C SER A 83 -0.23 23.07 -15.17
N GLN A 84 0.11 21.83 -14.81
CA GLN A 84 0.21 21.35 -13.42
C GLN A 84 -1.09 21.55 -12.61
N THR A 85 -2.24 21.68 -13.30
CA THR A 85 -3.54 21.82 -12.66
C THR A 85 -4.25 20.48 -12.56
N PHE A 86 -5.06 20.32 -11.51
CA PHE A 86 -5.93 19.16 -11.36
C PHE A 86 -7.28 19.41 -12.03
N GLN A 87 -7.69 18.43 -12.83
CA GLN A 87 -8.97 18.39 -13.52
C GLN A 87 -9.82 17.23 -12.95
N VAL A 88 -11.13 17.43 -12.92
CA VAL A 88 -12.11 16.45 -12.43
C VAL A 88 -12.80 15.81 -13.62
N PHE A 89 -12.82 14.48 -13.64
CA PHE A 89 -13.52 13.70 -14.64
C PHE A 89 -14.55 12.80 -13.97
N THR A 90 -15.73 12.67 -14.58
CA THR A 90 -16.82 11.83 -14.08
C THR A 90 -17.19 10.75 -15.08
N GLY A 91 -17.95 9.76 -14.63
CA GLY A 91 -18.48 8.68 -15.47
C GLY A 91 -17.41 7.72 -16.00
N SER A 92 -17.81 6.87 -16.94
CA SER A 92 -16.97 5.80 -17.50
C SER A 92 -15.75 6.32 -18.26
N SER A 93 -15.85 7.50 -18.89
CA SER A 93 -14.72 8.16 -19.56
C SER A 93 -13.60 8.60 -18.62
N GLY A 94 -13.90 8.74 -17.33
CA GLY A 94 -12.91 9.10 -16.30
C GLY A 94 -12.13 7.92 -15.74
N GLU A 95 -12.56 6.68 -15.98
CA GLU A 95 -11.95 5.49 -15.35
C GLU A 95 -10.48 5.30 -15.73
N GLN A 96 -10.05 5.79 -16.89
CA GLN A 96 -8.65 5.78 -17.30
C GLN A 96 -7.74 6.57 -16.34
N TYR A 97 -8.28 7.51 -15.57
CA TYR A 97 -7.55 8.32 -14.59
C TYR A 97 -7.50 7.73 -13.18
N LYS A 98 -7.98 6.49 -13.02
CA LYS A 98 -8.04 5.78 -11.74
C LYS A 98 -6.67 5.33 -11.22
N TYR A 99 -5.75 4.99 -12.12
CA TYR A 99 -4.50 4.33 -11.75
C TYR A 99 -3.35 5.33 -11.61
N ILE A 100 -2.67 5.30 -10.47
CA ILE A 100 -1.56 6.20 -10.16
C ILE A 100 -0.37 5.43 -9.57
N ASP A 101 0.81 6.03 -9.66
CA ASP A 101 2.01 5.54 -8.98
C ASP A 101 2.12 6.05 -7.53
N LYS A 102 3.21 5.67 -6.86
CA LYS A 102 3.54 6.12 -5.49
C LYS A 102 3.69 7.64 -5.34
N ASN A 103 3.91 8.35 -6.44
CA ASN A 103 4.06 9.81 -6.49
C ASN A 103 2.73 10.51 -6.84
N GLY A 104 1.68 9.75 -7.15
CA GLY A 104 0.38 10.28 -7.58
C GLY A 104 0.29 10.62 -9.07
N GLU A 105 1.27 10.20 -9.88
CA GLU A 105 1.31 10.41 -11.32
C GLU A 105 0.48 9.34 -12.05
N LEU A 106 -0.18 9.72 -13.15
CA LEU A 106 -1.09 8.86 -13.90
C LEU A 106 -0.35 7.67 -14.53
N ILE A 107 -0.91 6.47 -14.38
CA ILE A 107 -0.46 5.26 -15.09
C ILE A 107 -1.45 4.96 -16.22
N THR A 108 -1.02 5.21 -17.46
CA THR A 108 -1.85 4.98 -18.66
C THR A 108 -1.87 3.51 -19.11
N ASN A 109 -0.81 2.75 -18.84
CA ASN A 109 -0.72 1.32 -19.17
C ASN A 109 -0.31 0.50 -17.94
N THR A 110 -1.32 -0.04 -17.24
CA THR A 110 -1.12 -0.91 -16.07
C THR A 110 -0.46 -2.26 -16.44
N GLY A 111 -0.57 -2.69 -17.69
CA GLY A 111 0.00 -3.93 -18.20
C GLY A 111 1.53 -3.91 -18.25
N SER A 112 2.11 -2.78 -18.66
CA SER A 112 3.58 -2.61 -18.81
C SER A 112 4.25 -1.81 -17.69
N TYR A 113 3.49 -1.29 -16.72
CA TYR A 113 4.05 -0.48 -15.64
C TYR A 113 4.92 -1.33 -14.70
N ALA A 114 6.18 -0.94 -14.54
CA ALA A 114 7.11 -1.55 -13.59
C ALA A 114 7.02 -0.80 -12.26
N GLY A 115 6.34 -1.40 -11.28
CA GLY A 115 6.19 -0.83 -9.93
C GLY A 115 4.82 -1.10 -9.30
N THR A 116 4.60 -0.46 -8.15
CA THR A 116 3.34 -0.56 -7.41
C THR A 116 2.29 0.36 -8.02
N ILE A 117 1.12 -0.21 -8.35
CA ILE A 117 -0.03 0.52 -8.87
C ILE A 117 -1.02 0.77 -7.74
N TYR A 118 -1.43 2.02 -7.59
CA TYR A 118 -2.50 2.42 -6.69
C TYR A 118 -3.73 2.81 -7.51
N THR A 119 -4.91 2.43 -7.03
CA THR A 119 -6.18 2.97 -7.52
C THR A 119 -6.60 4.12 -6.64
N ARG A 120 -7.13 5.17 -7.28
CA ARG A 120 -7.72 6.33 -6.62
C ARG A 120 -9.11 6.56 -7.18
N VAL A 121 -10.12 6.46 -6.32
CA VAL A 121 -11.53 6.71 -6.65
C VAL A 121 -12.11 7.66 -5.63
N PHE A 122 -12.83 8.67 -6.09
CA PHE A 122 -13.49 9.62 -5.22
C PHE A 122 -15.00 9.55 -5.36
N SER A 123 -15.69 9.84 -4.27
CA SER A 123 -17.13 10.05 -4.27
C SER A 123 -17.49 11.30 -3.49
N VAL A 124 -18.46 12.05 -3.99
CA VAL A 124 -19.10 13.14 -3.25
C VAL A 124 -20.11 12.56 -2.28
N GLU A 125 -19.99 12.90 -1.00
CA GLU A 125 -21.01 12.68 0.02
C GLU A 125 -21.54 14.02 0.52
N ARG A 126 -22.82 14.05 0.89
CA ARG A 126 -23.42 15.25 1.48
C ARG A 126 -22.79 15.48 2.85
N GLY A 127 -22.07 16.59 3.01
CA GLY A 127 -21.71 17.05 4.35
C GLY A 127 -22.92 17.62 5.09
N ASP A 128 -22.88 17.48 6.40
CA ASP A 128 -23.94 17.92 7.30
C ASP A 128 -24.34 19.38 7.00
N SER A 129 -25.61 19.57 6.66
CA SER A 129 -26.19 20.85 6.25
C SER A 129 -26.75 21.67 7.43
N SER A 130 -26.43 21.30 8.67
CA SER A 130 -26.95 21.97 9.86
C SER A 130 -26.42 23.41 10.06
N PHE A 131 -25.36 23.85 9.37
CA PHE A 131 -24.89 25.24 9.37
C PHE A 131 -24.32 25.68 8.00
N GLY A 132 -25.10 26.43 7.21
CA GLY A 132 -24.64 27.12 5.99
C GLY A 132 -24.53 26.26 4.72
N LYS A 133 -23.95 26.83 3.64
CA LYS A 133 -23.81 26.18 2.32
C LYS A 133 -23.27 24.75 2.49
N PRO A 134 -23.89 23.72 1.89
CA PRO A 134 -23.47 22.33 2.10
C PRO A 134 -22.02 22.18 1.65
N ARG A 135 -21.14 21.81 2.59
CA ARG A 135 -19.78 21.40 2.27
C ARG A 135 -19.87 19.96 1.77
N GLN A 136 -19.51 19.70 0.51
CA GLN A 136 -19.38 18.33 0.04
C GLN A 136 -18.27 17.63 0.84
N VAL A 137 -18.59 16.47 1.43
CA VAL A 137 -17.59 15.58 2.03
C VAL A 137 -17.09 14.70 0.90
N ILE A 138 -15.80 14.73 0.60
CA ILE A 138 -15.26 13.88 -0.44
C ILE A 138 -14.50 12.74 0.22
N LYS A 139 -14.95 11.52 -0.06
CA LYS A 139 -14.21 10.32 0.32
C LYS A 139 -13.30 9.92 -0.82
N GLY A 140 -11.99 9.96 -0.58
CA GLY A 140 -11.00 9.34 -1.44
C GLY A 140 -10.71 7.93 -0.97
N ALA A 141 -10.98 6.94 -1.81
CA ALA A 141 -10.50 5.59 -1.60
C ALA A 141 -9.22 5.39 -2.41
N ILE A 142 -8.09 5.24 -1.71
CA ILE A 142 -6.83 4.82 -2.32
C ILE A 142 -6.52 3.40 -1.87
N LYS A 143 -6.27 2.51 -2.84
CA LYS A 143 -5.91 1.12 -2.57
C LYS A 143 -4.74 0.71 -3.45
N GLU A 144 -3.82 -0.06 -2.91
CA GLU A 144 -2.82 -0.76 -3.70
C GLU A 144 -3.50 -1.91 -4.47
N LEU A 145 -3.19 -2.04 -5.76
CA LEU A 145 -3.78 -3.06 -6.63
C LEU A 145 -2.80 -4.16 -6.99
N ILE A 146 -1.58 -3.79 -7.40
CA ILE A 146 -0.58 -4.74 -7.92
C ILE A 146 0.81 -4.21 -7.57
N LYS A 147 1.66 -5.06 -6.98
CA LYS A 147 3.12 -4.91 -6.90
C LYS A 147 3.71 -5.83 -7.98
N LYS A 148 4.20 -5.27 -9.09
CA LYS A 148 4.89 -6.02 -10.16
C LYS A 148 6.39 -6.06 -9.92
#